data_AF-A0A8S3CY85-F1
#
_entry.id   AF-A0A8S3CY85-F1
#
_cell.length_a   1.000
_cell.length_b   1.000
_cell.length_c   1.000
_cell.angle_alpha   90.00
_cell.angle_beta   90.00
_cell.angle_gamma   90.00
#
_symmetry.space_group_name_H-M   'P 1'
#
loop_
_entity.id
_entity.type
_entity.pdbx_description
1 polymer ?
#
loop_
_entity_poly.entity_id
_entity_poly.type
_entity_poly.pdbx_seq_one_letter_code
_entity_poly.pdbx_strand_id
1 'polypeptide(L)'
;MFTDTGPRNNKRRPHNNTQRTRIDKTFDDDARINNFQFSQLTSNMLRGASVSTNYDMSSIYSRAPMTKRVKPIRPSKTSEPTGLRTYNDIVNSGAYAEPDYQPRPIKTRTDQEKDRLAHLMAYGVDPTKVIYKQVEYSPPPREIDRFDE
;
A
#
# COMPACT_ATOMS: atom_id res chain seq x y z
N MET A 1 39.71 16.09 -71.58
CA MET A 1 39.78 14.92 -70.68
C MET A 1 38.58 14.99 -69.75
N PHE A 2 37.60 14.11 -69.93
CA PHE A 2 36.36 14.05 -69.14
C PHE A 2 36.47 12.92 -68.11
N THR A 3 36.20 13.19 -66.84
CA THR A 3 36.11 12.15 -65.81
C THR A 3 34.66 11.70 -65.68
N ASP A 4 34.47 10.42 -65.96
CA ASP A 4 33.23 9.65 -65.97
C ASP A 4 32.67 9.47 -64.54
N THR A 5 31.40 9.84 -64.33
CA THR A 5 30.67 9.63 -63.07
C THR A 5 29.60 8.55 -63.28
N GLY A 6 29.94 7.30 -62.95
CA GLY A 6 29.00 6.18 -62.99
C GLY A 6 27.92 6.23 -61.88
N PRO A 7 26.74 5.62 -62.08
CA PRO A 7 25.61 5.72 -61.16
C PRO A 7 25.78 4.79 -59.93
N ARG A 8 25.68 5.37 -58.73
CA ARG A 8 25.65 4.60 -57.47
C ARG A 8 24.27 3.97 -57.27
N ASN A 9 24.23 2.65 -57.42
CA ASN A 9 23.04 1.83 -57.26
C ASN A 9 22.73 1.63 -55.76
N ASN A 10 21.78 2.40 -55.23
CA ASN A 10 21.38 2.35 -53.82
C ASN A 10 20.42 1.16 -53.55
N LYS A 11 20.98 -0.04 -53.36
CA LYS A 11 20.22 -1.19 -52.81
C LYS A 11 19.88 -0.92 -51.34
N ARG A 12 18.67 -0.41 -51.08
CA ARG A 12 18.10 -0.32 -49.72
C ARG A 12 17.96 -1.73 -49.15
N ARG A 13 18.69 -2.01 -48.07
CA ARG A 13 18.55 -3.25 -47.29
C ARG A 13 17.16 -3.26 -46.62
N PRO A 14 16.44 -4.40 -46.58
CA PRO A 14 15.19 -4.48 -45.82
C PRO A 14 15.51 -4.27 -44.34
N HIS A 15 14.91 -3.23 -43.76
CA HIS A 15 15.07 -2.88 -42.35
C HIS A 15 14.29 -3.88 -41.49
N ASN A 16 14.94 -4.41 -40.45
CA ASN A 16 14.38 -5.45 -39.58
C ASN A 16 13.15 -4.92 -38.81
N ASN A 17 11.96 -5.16 -39.36
CA ASN A 17 10.67 -4.60 -38.92
C ASN A 17 10.03 -5.35 -37.74
N THR A 18 10.64 -6.42 -37.25
CA THR A 18 10.08 -7.30 -36.21
C THR A 18 10.12 -6.68 -34.82
N GLN A 19 11.14 -5.88 -34.51
CA GLN A 19 11.22 -5.19 -33.21
C GLN A 19 10.24 -4.01 -33.16
N ARG A 20 10.11 -3.25 -34.26
CA ARG A 20 9.16 -2.12 -34.37
C ARG A 20 7.71 -2.56 -34.23
N THR A 21 7.31 -3.59 -34.98
CA THR A 21 5.94 -4.14 -34.89
C THR A 21 5.59 -4.74 -33.52
N ARG A 22 6.57 -5.16 -32.71
CA ARG A 22 6.32 -5.60 -31.33
C ARG A 22 6.08 -4.43 -30.38
N ILE A 23 6.88 -3.37 -30.51
CA ILE A 23 6.75 -2.14 -29.70
C ILE A 23 5.42 -1.45 -30.02
N ASP A 24 5.05 -1.37 -31.30
CA ASP A 24 3.79 -0.74 -31.72
C ASP A 24 2.57 -1.50 -31.16
N LYS A 25 2.61 -2.86 -31.19
CA LYS A 25 1.55 -3.70 -30.60
C LYS A 25 1.44 -3.53 -29.09
N THR A 26 2.56 -3.50 -28.37
CA THR A 26 2.54 -3.27 -26.92
C THR A 26 1.95 -1.92 -26.56
N PHE A 27 2.25 -0.88 -27.35
CA PHE A 27 1.75 0.46 -27.10
C PHE A 27 0.24 0.58 -27.34
N ASP A 28 -0.27 -0.09 -28.38
CA ASP A 28 -1.71 -0.16 -28.67
C ASP A 28 -2.48 -0.95 -27.61
N ASP A 29 -1.92 -2.05 -27.11
CA ASP A 29 -2.52 -2.86 -26.06
C ASP A 29 -2.55 -2.10 -24.71
N ASP A 30 -1.47 -1.40 -24.36
CA ASP A 30 -1.42 -0.54 -23.17
C ASP A 30 -2.43 0.62 -23.25
N ALA A 31 -2.58 1.24 -24.43
CA ALA A 31 -3.57 2.30 -24.66
C ALA A 31 -5.01 1.79 -24.54
N ARG A 32 -5.30 0.57 -25.03
CA ARG A 32 -6.63 -0.06 -24.92
C ARG A 32 -6.99 -0.36 -23.47
N ILE A 33 -6.06 -0.90 -22.69
CA ILE A 33 -6.28 -1.23 -21.28
C ILE A 33 -6.53 0.05 -20.47
N ASN A 34 -5.74 1.10 -20.69
CA ASN A 34 -5.90 2.38 -19.99
C ASN A 34 -7.24 3.05 -20.32
N ASN A 35 -7.62 3.06 -21.60
CA ASN A 35 -8.93 3.61 -22.03
C ASN A 35 -10.10 2.83 -21.43
N PHE A 36 -10.01 1.50 -21.36
CA PHE A 36 -11.04 0.67 -20.72
C PHE A 36 -11.17 0.97 -19.22
N GLN A 37 -10.05 1.07 -18.52
CA GLN A 37 -10.02 1.41 -17.09
C GLN A 37 -10.62 2.80 -16.84
N PHE A 38 -10.25 3.78 -17.66
CA PHE A 38 -10.80 5.14 -17.58
C PHE A 38 -12.31 5.15 -17.81
N SER A 39 -12.81 4.42 -18.82
CA SER A 39 -14.25 4.32 -19.10
C SER A 39 -15.04 3.65 -17.96
N GLN A 40 -14.45 2.68 -17.27
CA GLN A 40 -15.08 2.03 -16.12
C GLN A 40 -15.10 2.95 -14.89
N LEU A 41 -14.06 3.75 -14.69
CA LEU A 41 -14.01 4.74 -13.61
C LEU A 41 -15.04 5.84 -13.81
N THR A 42 -15.13 6.39 -15.02
CA THR A 42 -16.10 7.45 -15.33
C THR A 42 -17.54 6.96 -15.21
N SER A 43 -17.85 5.76 -15.70
CA SER A 43 -19.19 5.16 -15.57
C SER A 43 -19.59 4.92 -14.11
N ASN A 44 -18.65 4.45 -13.28
CA ASN A 44 -18.88 4.23 -11.85
C ASN A 44 -19.09 5.55 -11.09
N MET A 45 -18.32 6.60 -11.40
CA MET A 45 -18.50 7.93 -10.81
C MET A 45 -19.86 8.53 -11.16
N LEU A 46 -20.28 8.43 -12.43
CA LEU A 46 -21.60 8.87 -12.90
C LEU A 46 -22.75 8.12 -12.20
N ARG A 47 -22.55 6.83 -11.91
CA ARG A 47 -23.54 5.98 -11.22
C ARG A 47 -23.57 6.20 -9.69
N GLY A 48 -22.67 7.02 -9.15
CA GLY A 48 -22.54 7.24 -7.71
C GLY A 48 -21.96 6.05 -6.93
N ALA A 49 -21.32 5.10 -7.63
CA ALA A 49 -20.66 3.97 -7.00
C ALA A 49 -19.27 4.39 -6.47
N SER A 50 -18.89 3.92 -5.28
CA SER A 50 -17.57 4.17 -4.73
C SER A 50 -16.54 3.20 -5.31
N VAL A 51 -15.39 3.72 -5.76
CA VAL A 51 -14.26 2.90 -6.20
C VAL A 51 -13.68 2.16 -4.99
N SER A 52 -13.40 0.86 -5.16
CA SER A 52 -12.76 0.05 -4.11
C SER A 52 -11.38 0.61 -3.78
N THR A 53 -11.14 0.90 -2.51
CA THR A 53 -9.81 1.22 -1.96
C THR A 53 -9.03 -0.02 -1.54
N ASN A 54 -9.60 -1.21 -1.73
CA ASN A 54 -8.91 -2.47 -1.53
C ASN A 54 -8.07 -2.77 -2.78
N TYR A 55 -6.82 -2.31 -2.75
CA TYR A 55 -5.78 -2.74 -3.66
C TYR A 55 -4.95 -3.83 -2.97
N ASP A 56 -4.66 -4.91 -3.70
CA ASP A 56 -3.70 -5.92 -3.28
C ASP A 56 -2.30 -5.31 -3.37
N MET A 57 -1.84 -4.73 -2.26
CA MET A 57 -0.43 -4.34 -2.13
C MET A 57 0.40 -5.63 -2.19
N SER A 58 1.14 -5.85 -3.27
CA SER A 58 2.17 -6.90 -3.39
C SER A 58 3.38 -6.67 -2.45
N SER A 59 3.22 -5.85 -1.41
CA SER A 59 4.27 -5.51 -0.46
C SER A 59 4.37 -6.60 0.61
N ILE A 60 5.56 -7.16 0.78
CA ILE A 60 5.96 -8.14 1.80
C ILE A 60 5.83 -7.57 3.24
N TYR A 61 5.45 -6.30 3.38
CA TYR A 61 5.31 -5.65 4.68
C TYR A 61 4.00 -6.04 5.35
N SER A 62 4.12 -6.88 6.38
CA SER A 62 3.03 -7.22 7.29
C SER A 62 2.34 -5.95 7.78
N ARG A 63 1.03 -5.84 7.54
CA ARG A 63 0.20 -4.78 8.13
C ARG A 63 0.42 -4.78 9.64
N ALA A 64 0.74 -3.61 10.22
CA ALA A 64 0.82 -3.47 11.67
C ALA A 64 -0.48 -4.01 12.30
N PRO A 65 -0.41 -4.74 13.43
CA PRO A 65 -1.60 -5.31 14.05
C PRO A 65 -2.59 -4.18 14.35
N MET A 66 -3.80 -4.28 13.81
CA MET A 66 -4.86 -3.32 14.07
C MET A 66 -5.07 -3.27 15.59
N THR A 67 -4.72 -2.14 16.21
CA THR A 67 -5.01 -1.92 17.63
C THR A 67 -6.52 -2.04 17.81
N LYS A 68 -6.96 -2.88 18.75
CA LYS A 68 -8.38 -3.11 19.03
C LYS A 68 -9.06 -1.75 19.22
N ARG A 69 -9.98 -1.40 18.32
CA ARG A 69 -10.79 -0.17 18.44
C ARG A 69 -11.56 -0.26 19.75
N VAL A 70 -11.28 0.66 20.67
CA VAL A 70 -12.08 0.82 21.89
C VAL A 70 -13.49 1.17 21.43
N LYS A 71 -14.47 0.34 21.79
CA LYS A 71 -15.87 0.61 21.46
C LYS A 71 -16.28 1.88 22.20
N PRO A 72 -16.97 2.83 21.54
CA PRO A 72 -17.51 3.98 22.25
C PRO A 72 -18.47 3.47 23.34
N ILE A 73 -18.31 3.99 24.56
CA ILE A 73 -19.25 3.77 25.64
C ILE A 73 -20.56 4.42 25.19
N ARG A 74 -21.52 3.59 24.78
CA ARG A 74 -22.87 4.06 24.49
C ARG A 74 -23.62 4.17 25.81
N PRO A 75 -24.29 5.29 26.10
CA PRO A 75 -25.16 5.37 27.27
C PRO A 75 -26.26 4.30 27.17
N SER A 76 -26.62 3.75 28.32
CA SER A 76 -27.69 2.74 28.43
C SER A 76 -29.02 3.35 28.00
N LYS A 77 -29.76 2.68 27.10
CA LYS A 77 -31.08 3.11 26.64
C LYS A 77 -32.12 3.18 27.77
N THR A 78 -31.87 2.53 28.91
CA THR A 78 -32.79 2.47 30.04
C THR A 78 -32.67 3.65 31.01
N SER A 79 -31.66 4.52 30.86
CA SER A 79 -31.47 5.69 31.73
C SER A 79 -31.84 7.02 31.08
N GLU A 80 -32.47 6.99 29.90
CA GLU A 80 -32.95 8.19 29.22
C GLU A 80 -34.25 8.64 29.91
N PRO A 81 -34.26 9.79 30.63
CA PRO A 81 -35.51 10.32 31.16
C PRO A 81 -36.41 10.71 29.98
N THR A 82 -37.58 10.08 29.90
CA THR A 82 -38.65 10.45 28.98
C THR A 82 -39.21 11.84 29.36
N GLY A 83 -38.58 12.92 28.89
CA GLY A 83 -39.03 14.29 29.11
C GLY A 83 -37.93 15.35 28.97
N LEU A 84 -38.34 16.62 28.94
CA LEU A 84 -37.41 17.76 29.03
C LEU A 84 -36.71 17.72 30.40
N ARG A 85 -35.37 17.60 30.39
CA ARG A 85 -34.57 17.57 31.62
C ARG A 85 -34.59 18.95 32.28
N THR A 86 -34.77 18.99 33.60
CA THR A 86 -34.68 20.26 34.33
C THR A 86 -33.21 20.71 34.41
N TYR A 87 -32.98 22.00 34.67
CA TYR A 87 -31.63 22.53 34.85
C TYR A 87 -30.82 21.75 35.89
N ASN A 88 -31.46 21.39 37.02
CA ASN A 88 -30.84 20.61 38.09
C ASN A 88 -30.43 19.21 37.60
N ASP A 89 -31.24 18.56 36.77
CA ASP A 89 -30.92 17.23 36.22
C ASP A 89 -29.71 17.28 35.30
N ILE A 90 -29.56 18.36 34.53
CA ILE A 90 -28.42 18.56 33.62
C ILE A 90 -27.14 18.76 34.44
N VAL A 91 -27.18 19.61 35.46
CA VAL A 91 -26.04 19.87 36.34
C VAL A 91 -25.64 18.59 37.09
N ASN A 92 -26.61 17.87 37.67
CA ASN A 92 -26.38 16.62 38.40
C ASN A 92 -25.84 15.49 37.50
N SER A 93 -26.12 15.53 36.20
CA SER A 93 -25.58 14.55 35.24
C SER A 93 -24.09 14.72 34.93
N GLY A 94 -23.43 15.75 35.48
CA GLY A 94 -22.03 16.04 35.20
C GLY A 94 -21.80 16.62 33.81
N ALA A 95 -22.84 17.15 33.15
CA ALA A 95 -22.73 17.73 31.80
C ALA A 95 -21.72 18.88 31.71
N TYR A 96 -21.50 19.58 32.83
CA TYR A 96 -20.53 20.67 32.96
C TYR A 96 -19.27 20.28 33.74
N ALA A 97 -19.13 19.00 34.12
CA ALA A 97 -17.90 18.53 34.72
C ALA A 97 -16.80 18.54 33.65
N GLU A 98 -15.62 19.03 34.01
CA GLU A 98 -14.46 18.97 33.13
C GLU A 98 -14.17 17.50 32.83
N PRO A 99 -14.06 17.09 31.55
CA PRO A 99 -13.76 15.71 31.23
C PRO A 99 -12.40 15.36 31.84
N ASP A 100 -12.32 14.23 32.56
CA ASP A 100 -11.06 13.66 33.07
C ASP A 100 -10.24 13.05 31.92
N TYR A 101 -10.10 13.81 30.83
CA TYR A 101 -9.31 13.45 29.68
C TYR A 101 -7.84 13.64 30.04
N GLN A 102 -7.22 12.56 30.48
CA GLN A 102 -5.78 12.51 30.63
C GLN A 102 -5.18 12.09 29.28
N PRO A 103 -4.50 13.00 28.56
CA PRO A 103 -3.81 12.62 27.34
C PRO A 103 -2.79 11.54 27.71
N ARG A 104 -2.73 10.48 26.90
CA ARG A 104 -1.73 9.44 27.12
C ARG A 104 -0.34 10.08 27.10
N PRO A 105 0.54 9.75 28.05
CA PRO A 105 1.89 10.31 28.08
C PRO A 105 2.59 9.97 26.76
N ILE A 106 2.86 11.00 25.96
CA ILE A 106 3.63 10.86 24.74
C ILE A 106 5.07 10.64 25.19
N LYS A 107 5.65 9.48 24.86
CA LYS A 107 7.08 9.26 25.07
C LYS A 107 7.83 10.38 24.36
N THR A 108 8.64 11.13 25.10
CA THR A 108 9.53 12.13 24.50
C THR A 108 10.43 11.42 23.50
N ARG A 109 10.36 11.81 22.22
CA ARG A 109 11.23 11.24 21.18
C ARG A 109 12.67 11.45 21.62
N THR A 110 13.36 10.35 21.91
CA THR A 110 14.78 10.38 22.27
C THR A 110 15.59 10.82 21.06
N ASP A 111 16.77 11.39 21.28
CA ASP A 111 17.62 11.82 20.17
C ASP A 111 18.00 10.65 19.25
N GLN A 112 18.09 9.43 19.80
CA GLN A 112 18.24 8.19 19.03
C GLN A 112 17.09 7.92 18.05
N GLU A 113 15.85 8.21 18.44
CA GLU A 113 14.69 8.05 17.55
C GLU A 113 14.69 9.10 16.43
N LYS A 114 15.18 10.31 16.71
CA LYS A 114 15.35 11.36 15.69
C LYS A 114 16.41 10.95 14.68
N ASP A 115 17.55 10.46 15.14
CA ASP A 115 18.65 10.02 14.27
C ASP A 115 18.24 8.82 13.42
N ARG A 116 17.54 7.84 14.01
CA ARG A 116 16.98 6.70 13.27
C ARG A 116 16.01 7.17 12.18
N LEU A 117 15.12 8.11 12.51
CA LEU A 117 14.16 8.66 11.55
C LEU A 117 14.86 9.44 10.43
N ALA A 118 15.88 10.23 10.76
CA ALA A 118 16.69 10.95 9.78
C ALA A 118 17.37 9.99 8.81
N HIS A 119 17.98 8.90 9.31
CA HIS A 119 18.58 7.86 8.46
C HIS A 119 17.54 7.17 7.58
N LEU A 120 16.37 6.84 8.12
CA LEU A 120 15.29 6.25 7.34
C LEU A 120 14.81 7.18 6.22
N MET A 121 14.71 8.48 6.47
CA MET A 121 14.30 9.47 5.47
C MET A 121 15.37 9.71 4.40
N ALA A 122 16.64 9.74 4.80
CA ALA A 122 17.75 9.98 3.89
C ALA A 122 18.06 8.76 3.00
N TYR A 123 18.03 7.56 3.56
CA TYR A 123 18.52 6.34 2.90
C TYR A 123 17.44 5.29 2.65
N GLY A 124 16.22 5.49 3.15
CA GLY A 124 15.12 4.52 3.01
C GLY A 124 15.30 3.23 3.82
N VAL A 125 16.37 3.13 4.62
CA VAL A 125 16.72 1.93 5.39
C VAL A 125 16.79 2.27 6.87
N ASP A 126 16.11 1.46 7.67
CA ASP A 126 16.14 1.57 9.13
C ASP A 126 17.33 0.77 9.69
N PRO A 127 18.33 1.44 10.31
CA PRO A 127 19.54 0.77 10.78
C PRO A 127 19.29 -0.24 11.92
N THR A 128 18.15 -0.13 12.60
CA THR A 128 17.81 -1.03 13.72
C THR A 128 16.96 -2.22 13.30
N LYS A 129 16.54 -2.28 12.03
CA LYS A 129 15.70 -3.36 11.53
C LYS A 129 16.56 -4.60 11.32
N VAL A 130 16.48 -5.53 12.28
CA VAL A 130 17.10 -6.85 12.16
C VAL A 130 16.48 -7.56 10.96
N ILE A 131 17.25 -7.73 9.90
CA ILE A 131 16.88 -8.57 8.76
C ILE A 131 17.08 -10.01 9.21
N TYR A 132 15.99 -10.70 9.55
CA TYR A 132 16.02 -12.14 9.75
C TYR A 132 16.41 -12.78 8.41
N LYS A 133 17.68 -13.19 8.26
CA LYS A 133 18.08 -14.06 7.16
C LYS A 133 17.27 -15.34 7.30
N GLN A 134 16.53 -15.71 6.26
CA GLN A 134 15.86 -17.00 6.24
C GLN A 134 16.94 -18.09 6.38
N VAL A 135 16.83 -18.89 7.43
CA VAL A 135 17.71 -20.03 7.65
C VAL A 135 17.40 -21.04 6.55
N GLU A 136 18.40 -21.35 5.73
CA GLU A 136 18.30 -22.36 4.68
C GLU A 136 18.04 -23.72 5.35
N TYR A 137 16.87 -24.31 5.08
CA TYR A 137 16.46 -25.57 5.69
C TYR A 137 17.26 -26.71 5.06
N SER A 138 18.27 -27.23 5.78
CA SER A 138 18.89 -28.51 5.44
C SER A 138 17.88 -29.62 5.76
N PRO A 139 17.47 -30.45 4.78
CA PRO A 139 16.61 -31.59 5.07
C PRO A 139 17.29 -32.54 6.06
N PRO A 140 16.52 -33.20 6.96
CA PRO A 140 17.08 -34.16 7.90
C PRO A 140 17.70 -35.35 7.16
N PRO A 141 18.76 -35.98 7.74
CA PRO A 141 19.34 -37.18 7.17
C PRO A 141 18.28 -38.28 7.08
N ARG A 142 18.24 -38.98 5.94
CA ARG A 142 17.31 -40.09 5.74
C ARG A 142 17.66 -41.20 6.73
N GLU A 143 16.67 -41.66 7.50
CA GLU A 143 16.82 -42.85 8.32
C GLU A 143 16.98 -44.04 7.37
N ILE A 144 18.13 -44.72 7.47
CA ILE A 144 18.38 -45.96 6.72
C ILE A 144 17.57 -47.06 7.43
N ASP A 145 16.69 -47.72 6.68
CA ASP A 145 15.87 -48.81 7.20
C ASP A 145 16.77 -50.02 7.54
N ARG A 146 16.55 -50.64 8.70
CA ARG A 146 17.34 -51.77 9.19
C ARG A 146 17.06 -53.07 8.43
N PHE A 147 16.09 -53.06 7.52
CA PHE A 147 15.70 -54.22 6.72
C PHE A 147 16.34 -54.26 5.32
N ASP A 148 17.17 -53.26 4.97
CA ASP A 148 17.90 -53.18 3.70
C ASP A 148 19.35 -53.73 3.77
N GLU A 149 19.72 -54.47 4.83
CA GLU A 149 21.00 -55.21 4.98
C GLU A 149 20.89 -56.71 4.62
#